data_AF-A0AAD4SRF9-F1
#
_entry.id   AF-A0AAD4SRF9-F1
#
_cell.length_a   1.000
_cell.length_b   1.000
_cell.length_c   1.000
_cell.angle_alpha   90.00
_cell.angle_beta   90.00
_cell.angle_gamma   90.00
#
_symmetry.space_group_name_H-M   'P 1'
#
loop_
_entity.id
_entity.type
_entity.pdbx_description
1 polymer ?
#
loop_
_entity_poly.entity_id
_entity_poly.type
_entity_poly.pdbx_seq_one_letter_code
_entity_poly.pdbx_strand_id
1 'polypeptide(L)'
;MTPVGDNFQGAQAAINLWKPLVEQPQEFSTSQIWISSADGEEAIEAGWEVYKNLYGDDEPKFFLYWTADRFHSTGCYNALCSGFVQTTLKISLGSRVDNISIFNGQQQEASFTMFKWTLPAEGGFGISSYFRDVKVLDRNYEAKVVETVLTTTTNADCYGLKIDGTFFYCGGPGVSGICQGWICFLAWKARS
;
A
#
# COMPACT_ATOMS: atom_id res chain seq x y z
N MET A 1 2.04 16.63 10.73
CA MET A 1 3.44 17.11 10.85
C MET A 1 4.02 17.05 9.45
N THR A 2 4.49 18.14 8.88
CA THR A 2 5.14 18.10 7.56
C THR A 2 6.64 18.04 7.80
N PRO A 3 7.32 16.91 7.55
CA PRO A 3 8.76 16.84 7.75
C PRO A 3 9.45 17.83 6.81
N VAL A 4 10.45 18.55 7.33
CA VAL A 4 11.25 19.50 6.56
C VAL A 4 12.37 18.74 5.86
N GLY A 5 12.37 18.73 4.54
CA GLY A 5 13.35 18.06 3.69
C GLY A 5 12.72 17.42 2.46
N ASP A 6 13.55 17.13 1.47
CA ASP A 6 13.15 16.42 0.26
C ASP A 6 13.57 14.94 0.37
N ASN A 7 12.81 14.03 -0.25
CA ASN A 7 13.03 12.55 -0.32
C ASN A 7 12.37 11.64 0.73
N PHE A 8 11.21 11.99 1.27
CA PHE A 8 10.41 11.04 2.05
C PHE A 8 9.57 10.13 1.15
N GLN A 9 9.67 8.81 1.33
CA GLN A 9 8.90 7.81 0.55
C GLN A 9 7.63 7.34 1.26
N GLY A 10 7.41 7.77 2.49
CA GLY A 10 6.30 7.33 3.30
C GLY A 10 6.36 7.85 4.72
N ALA A 11 5.42 7.40 5.54
CA ALA A 11 5.32 7.71 6.94
C ALA A 11 4.91 6.46 7.73
N GLN A 12 5.35 6.39 8.99
CA GLN A 12 4.98 5.34 9.91
C GLN A 12 4.59 5.94 11.26
N ALA A 13 3.56 5.38 11.89
CA ALA A 13 3.19 5.70 13.25
C ALA A 13 2.86 4.42 14.02
N ALA A 14 3.36 4.31 15.26
CA ALA A 14 2.80 3.39 16.23
C ALA A 14 1.66 4.12 16.95
N ILE A 15 0.47 3.54 16.89
CA ILE A 15 -0.75 4.13 17.44
C ILE A 15 -1.27 3.20 18.52
N ASN A 16 -1.47 3.76 19.71
CA ASN A 16 -2.07 3.04 20.83
C ASN A 16 -3.56 2.77 20.56
N LEU A 17 -4.03 1.57 20.89
CA LEU A 17 -5.35 1.06 20.55
C LEU A 17 -6.32 1.24 21.72
N TRP A 18 -7.43 1.97 21.54
CA TRP A 18 -8.42 2.21 22.59
C TRP A 18 -9.84 1.90 22.12
N LYS A 19 -10.75 1.69 23.09
CA LYS A 19 -12.21 1.72 22.90
C LYS A 19 -12.79 2.95 23.62
N PRO A 20 -12.68 4.15 23.03
CA PRO A 20 -13.32 5.35 23.60
C PRO A 20 -14.84 5.23 23.56
N LEU A 21 -15.51 5.83 24.54
CA LEU A 21 -16.95 5.96 24.52
C LEU A 21 -17.35 7.06 23.53
N VAL A 22 -18.23 6.72 22.60
CA VAL A 22 -18.90 7.67 21.70
C VAL A 22 -20.35 7.79 22.17
N GLU A 23 -20.75 8.97 22.66
CA GLU A 23 -22.05 9.16 23.30
C GLU A 23 -23.18 9.18 22.28
N GLN A 24 -23.04 9.95 21.20
CA GLN A 24 -24.07 10.06 20.16
C GLN A 24 -23.76 9.18 18.93
N PRO A 25 -24.77 8.58 18.26
CA PRO A 25 -24.53 7.75 17.08
C PRO A 25 -23.85 8.47 15.90
N GLN A 26 -23.99 9.79 15.80
CA GLN A 26 -23.40 10.63 14.75
C GLN A 26 -21.94 11.02 15.04
N GLU A 27 -21.48 10.82 16.27
CA GLU A 27 -20.10 11.07 16.65
C GLU A 27 -19.21 9.88 16.24
N PHE A 28 -17.92 10.15 16.13
CA PHE A 28 -16.90 9.12 15.98
C PHE A 28 -15.63 9.55 16.70
N SER A 29 -14.80 8.57 17.05
CA SER A 29 -13.48 8.79 17.63
C SER A 29 -12.46 8.01 16.82
N THR A 30 -11.35 8.64 16.46
CA THR A 30 -10.32 8.06 15.59
C THR A 30 -8.92 8.37 16.09
N SER A 31 -7.99 7.45 15.84
CA SER A 31 -6.56 7.71 15.90
C SER A 31 -5.91 7.16 14.63
N GLN A 32 -5.21 8.02 13.90
CA GLN A 32 -4.82 7.76 12.53
C GLN A 32 -3.52 8.43 12.13
N ILE A 33 -2.89 7.86 11.10
CA ILE A 33 -1.88 8.51 10.27
C ILE A 33 -2.53 8.86 8.92
N TRP A 34 -2.11 9.97 8.33
CA TRP A 34 -2.56 10.37 7.00
C TRP A 34 -1.38 10.87 6.17
N ILE A 35 -1.46 10.67 4.86
CA ILE A 35 -0.56 11.24 3.86
C ILE A 35 -1.43 11.99 2.86
N SER A 36 -1.05 13.22 2.54
CA SER A 36 -1.72 14.03 1.53
C SER A 36 -0.79 14.43 0.39
N SER A 37 -1.38 14.80 -0.74
CA SER A 37 -0.71 15.54 -1.79
C SER A 37 -0.23 16.91 -1.28
N ALA A 38 0.67 17.54 -2.04
CA ALA A 38 1.27 18.81 -1.66
C ALA A 38 0.25 19.98 -1.63
N ASP A 39 -0.77 19.92 -2.49
CA ASP A 39 -1.89 20.84 -2.51
C ASP A 39 -2.99 20.48 -1.49
N GLY A 40 -2.92 19.29 -0.90
CA GLY A 40 -3.88 18.79 0.08
C GLY A 40 -5.22 18.34 -0.53
N GLU A 41 -5.29 18.18 -1.85
CA GLU A 41 -6.48 17.69 -2.55
C GLU A 41 -6.67 16.19 -2.34
N GLU A 42 -5.59 15.41 -2.46
CA GLU A 42 -5.65 13.97 -2.28
C GLU A 42 -5.15 13.61 -0.89
N ALA A 43 -5.85 12.71 -0.21
CA ALA A 43 -5.40 12.18 1.07
C ALA A 43 -5.77 10.71 1.22
N ILE A 44 -4.88 9.97 1.89
CA ILE A 44 -5.14 8.61 2.38
C ILE A 44 -4.91 8.62 3.88
N GLU A 45 -5.77 7.94 4.61
CA GLU A 45 -5.77 7.84 6.07
C GLU A 45 -5.87 6.39 6.49
N ALA A 46 -5.10 6.00 7.49
CA ALA A 46 -5.15 4.66 8.05
C ALA A 46 -5.01 4.72 9.58
N GLY A 47 -5.78 3.90 10.27
CA GLY A 47 -5.79 3.93 11.73
C GLY A 47 -6.82 2.98 12.32
N TRP A 48 -7.28 3.33 13.51
CA TRP A 48 -8.47 2.73 14.11
C TRP A 48 -9.50 3.81 14.43
N GLU A 49 -10.77 3.44 14.37
CA GLU A 49 -11.87 4.32 14.73
C GLU A 49 -13.01 3.56 15.44
N VAL A 50 -13.79 4.28 16.25
CA VAL A 50 -15.10 3.86 16.74
C VAL A 50 -16.13 4.75 16.05
N TYR A 51 -16.88 4.18 15.10
CA TYR A 51 -17.88 4.92 14.33
C TYR A 51 -19.19 4.14 14.18
N LYS A 52 -20.12 4.40 15.11
CA LYS A 52 -21.40 3.69 15.22
C LYS A 52 -22.26 3.78 13.95
N ASN A 53 -22.32 4.95 13.32
CA ASN A 53 -23.12 5.14 12.10
C ASN A 53 -22.62 4.30 10.92
N LEU A 54 -21.30 4.04 10.85
CA LEU A 54 -20.69 3.28 9.76
C LEU A 54 -20.74 1.77 10.01
N TYR A 55 -20.44 1.32 11.23
CA TYR A 55 -20.29 -0.11 11.54
C TYR A 55 -21.49 -0.75 12.25
N GLY A 56 -22.38 0.05 12.84
CA GLY A 56 -23.55 -0.43 13.59
C GLY A 56 -23.23 -0.95 15.00
N ASP A 57 -21.98 -0.83 15.46
CA ASP A 57 -21.52 -1.20 16.80
C ASP A 57 -20.57 -0.14 17.39
N ASP A 58 -20.17 -0.32 18.64
CA ASP A 58 -19.22 0.56 19.34
C ASP A 58 -17.80 -0.01 19.40
N GLU A 59 -17.52 -1.05 18.61
CA GLU A 59 -16.22 -1.71 18.63
C GLU A 59 -15.20 -0.91 17.82
N PRO A 60 -13.96 -0.75 18.32
CA PRO A 60 -12.89 -0.14 17.54
C PRO A 60 -12.61 -1.02 16.33
N LYS A 61 -12.54 -0.41 15.14
CA LYS A 61 -12.23 -1.08 13.87
C LYS A 61 -10.97 -0.51 13.27
N PHE A 62 -10.16 -1.36 12.63
CA PHE A 62 -9.13 -0.86 11.71
C PHE A 62 -9.81 -0.30 10.46
N PHE A 63 -9.44 0.90 10.05
CA PHE A 63 -10.03 1.54 8.90
C PHE A 63 -8.99 2.10 7.95
N LEU A 64 -9.43 2.31 6.72
CA LEU A 64 -8.73 3.12 5.73
C LEU A 64 -9.75 4.07 5.11
N TYR A 65 -9.36 5.31 4.89
CA TYR A 65 -10.13 6.28 4.14
C TYR A 65 -9.26 6.91 3.06
N TRP A 66 -9.84 7.21 1.90
CA TRP A 66 -9.17 8.02 0.87
C TRP A 66 -10.12 9.07 0.31
N THR A 67 -9.58 10.20 -0.12
CA THR A 67 -10.26 11.24 -0.90
C THR A 67 -9.33 11.77 -1.98
N ALA A 68 -9.89 12.21 -3.10
CA ALA A 68 -9.16 12.84 -4.20
C ALA A 68 -9.52 14.33 -4.37
N ASP A 69 -10.41 14.86 -3.53
CA ASP A 69 -10.93 16.23 -3.65
C ASP A 69 -11.16 16.89 -2.28
N ARG A 70 -10.28 16.61 -1.33
CA ARG A 70 -10.29 17.21 0.01
C ARG A 70 -11.62 17.05 0.72
N PHE A 71 -12.16 15.83 0.67
CA PHE A 71 -13.40 15.43 1.36
C PHE A 71 -14.65 16.19 0.87
N HIS A 72 -14.63 16.80 -0.31
CA HIS A 72 -15.79 17.54 -0.82
C HIS A 72 -16.87 16.60 -1.36
N SER A 73 -16.52 15.73 -2.30
CA SER A 73 -17.47 14.84 -2.98
C SER A 73 -16.92 13.44 -3.23
N THR A 74 -15.60 13.29 -3.30
CA THR A 74 -14.92 11.99 -3.36
C THR A 74 -14.46 11.57 -1.99
N GLY A 75 -14.41 10.26 -1.77
CA GLY A 75 -14.24 9.77 -0.42
C GLY A 75 -14.70 8.33 -0.33
N CYS A 76 -13.92 7.47 0.33
CA CYS A 76 -14.39 6.13 0.59
C CYS A 76 -13.75 5.49 1.81
N TYR A 77 -14.61 4.93 2.64
CA TYR A 77 -14.20 4.06 3.74
C TYR A 77 -13.98 2.64 3.26
N ASN A 78 -12.90 2.03 3.72
CA ASN A 78 -12.63 0.62 3.59
C ASN A 78 -12.86 0.12 2.14
N ALA A 79 -13.18 -1.15 1.96
CA ALA A 79 -13.48 -1.71 0.64
C ALA A 79 -14.95 -1.46 0.21
N LEU A 80 -15.59 -0.38 0.70
CA LEU A 80 -17.00 -0.09 0.37
C LEU A 80 -17.18 0.41 -1.06
N CYS A 81 -16.10 0.84 -1.71
CA CYS A 81 -16.06 1.21 -3.11
C CYS A 81 -14.69 0.90 -3.72
N SER A 82 -14.57 1.07 -5.03
CA SER A 82 -13.29 0.93 -5.73
C SER A 82 -12.30 2.02 -5.32
N GLY A 83 -11.06 1.65 -5.02
CA GLY A 83 -9.97 2.59 -4.73
C GLY A 83 -8.68 1.90 -4.33
N PHE A 84 -8.77 0.71 -3.74
CA PHE A 84 -7.62 -0.10 -3.38
C PHE A 84 -7.97 -1.60 -3.36
N VAL A 85 -6.95 -2.44 -3.27
CA VAL A 85 -7.08 -3.91 -3.22
C VAL A 85 -6.41 -4.42 -1.96
N GLN A 86 -7.18 -5.06 -1.08
CA GLN A 86 -6.62 -5.75 0.09
C GLN A 86 -5.94 -7.05 -0.37
N THR A 87 -4.64 -7.18 -0.10
CA THR A 87 -3.83 -8.33 -0.55
C THR A 87 -3.63 -9.39 0.53
N THR A 88 -3.84 -9.04 1.80
CA THR A 88 -3.69 -9.93 2.95
C THR A 88 -5.04 -10.37 3.49
N LEU A 89 -5.09 -11.59 4.03
CA LEU A 89 -6.26 -12.11 4.76
C LEU A 89 -6.07 -12.09 6.28
N LYS A 90 -4.90 -11.65 6.76
CA LYS A 90 -4.58 -11.66 8.21
C LYS A 90 -5.34 -10.60 8.99
N ILE A 91 -5.54 -9.44 8.38
CA ILE A 91 -6.24 -8.29 8.96
C ILE A 91 -7.12 -7.74 7.83
N SER A 92 -8.38 -7.43 8.14
CA SER A 92 -9.31 -6.88 7.16
C SER A 92 -9.74 -5.47 7.54
N LEU A 93 -9.91 -4.60 6.56
CA LEU A 93 -10.43 -3.26 6.82
C LEU A 93 -11.91 -3.35 7.27
N GLY A 94 -12.27 -2.58 8.28
CA GLY A 94 -13.54 -2.70 9.01
C GLY A 94 -13.57 -3.85 10.04
N SER A 95 -12.49 -4.62 10.23
CA SER A 95 -12.46 -5.66 11.26
C SER A 95 -12.26 -5.08 12.65
N ARG A 96 -12.85 -5.73 13.67
CA ARG A 96 -12.67 -5.38 15.08
C ARG A 96 -11.21 -5.46 15.49
N VAL A 97 -10.80 -4.50 16.33
CA VAL A 97 -9.54 -4.54 17.07
C VAL A 97 -9.74 -5.34 18.35
N ASP A 98 -9.17 -6.55 18.44
CA ASP A 98 -9.43 -7.46 19.56
C ASP A 98 -8.65 -7.13 20.84
N ASN A 99 -7.40 -6.69 20.72
CA ASN A 99 -6.53 -6.37 21.86
C ASN A 99 -6.39 -4.86 22.02
N ILE A 100 -7.07 -4.30 23.01
CA ILE A 100 -7.06 -2.86 23.32
C ILE A 100 -6.30 -2.55 24.60
N SER A 101 -5.86 -1.30 24.74
CA SER A 101 -5.25 -0.76 25.94
C SER A 101 -6.24 -0.64 27.09
N ILE A 102 -5.70 -0.76 28.31
CA ILE A 102 -6.44 -0.63 29.57
C ILE A 102 -5.93 0.61 30.32
N PHE A 103 -6.84 1.43 30.82
CA PHE A 103 -6.50 2.60 31.61
C PHE A 103 -5.70 2.21 32.86
N ASN A 104 -4.55 2.85 33.08
CA ASN A 104 -3.58 2.48 34.12
C ASN A 104 -3.15 1.00 34.10
N GLY A 105 -3.24 0.35 32.94
CA GLY A 105 -2.93 -1.06 32.76
C GLY A 105 -2.10 -1.32 31.50
N GLN A 106 -2.22 -2.54 30.99
CA GLN A 106 -1.50 -2.98 29.80
C GLN A 106 -1.85 -2.10 28.59
N GLN A 107 -0.82 -1.62 27.90
CA GLN A 107 -0.95 -0.84 26.68
C GLN A 107 -0.77 -1.75 25.46
N GLN A 108 -1.56 -1.50 24.42
CA GLN A 108 -1.50 -2.17 23.13
C GLN A 108 -1.31 -1.14 22.03
N GLU A 109 -0.51 -1.46 21.03
CA GLU A 109 -0.26 -0.59 19.89
C GLU A 109 -0.26 -1.38 18.58
N ALA A 110 -0.59 -0.69 17.50
CA ALA A 110 -0.39 -1.17 16.13
C ALA A 110 0.48 -0.19 15.37
N SER A 111 1.37 -0.71 14.53
CA SER A 111 2.16 0.10 13.61
C SER A 111 1.45 0.24 12.27
N PHE A 112 1.21 1.48 11.86
CA PHE A 112 0.65 1.83 10.56
C PHE A 112 1.75 2.42 9.70
N THR A 113 2.05 1.79 8.57
CA THR A 113 3.07 2.25 7.63
C THR A 113 2.41 2.52 6.28
N MET A 114 2.59 3.73 5.77
CA MET A 114 2.09 4.16 4.47
C MET A 114 3.26 4.64 3.63
N PHE A 115 3.41 4.13 2.42
CA PHE A 115 4.51 4.50 1.55
C PHE A 115 4.08 4.51 0.08
N LYS A 116 4.70 5.41 -0.69
CA LYS A 116 4.54 5.49 -2.14
C LYS A 116 5.40 4.42 -2.78
N TRP A 117 4.80 3.61 -3.64
CA TRP A 117 5.53 2.71 -4.52
C TRP A 117 6.17 3.54 -5.63
N THR A 118 7.50 3.51 -5.72
CA THR A 118 8.26 4.18 -6.77
C THR A 118 8.65 3.19 -7.88
N LEU A 119 9.05 3.74 -9.03
CA LEU A 119 9.58 2.94 -10.13
C LEU A 119 10.85 2.20 -9.65
N PRO A 120 11.19 1.02 -10.19
CA PRO A 120 12.40 0.29 -9.81
C PRO A 120 13.69 1.07 -10.06
N ALA A 121 13.63 2.03 -10.98
CA ALA A 121 14.73 2.96 -11.25
C ALA A 121 15.01 3.89 -10.06
N GLU A 122 13.98 4.21 -9.27
CA GLU A 122 14.02 5.16 -8.15
C GLU A 122 14.18 4.46 -6.79
N GLY A 123 13.86 3.17 -6.68
CA GLY A 123 14.12 2.41 -5.47
C GLY A 123 14.19 0.90 -5.73
N GLY A 124 15.25 0.27 -5.20
CA GLY A 124 15.54 -1.14 -5.37
C GLY A 124 14.70 -2.05 -4.46
N PHE A 125 15.37 -3.05 -3.88
CA PHE A 125 14.79 -4.08 -3.00
C PHE A 125 13.77 -3.52 -1.98
N GLY A 126 12.60 -4.17 -1.89
CA GLY A 126 11.58 -3.91 -0.84
C GLY A 126 10.37 -3.07 -1.28
N ILE A 127 10.45 -2.39 -2.42
CA ILE A 127 9.40 -1.49 -2.94
C ILE A 127 9.10 -1.71 -4.42
N SER A 128 9.50 -2.86 -4.96
CA SER A 128 9.17 -3.31 -6.32
C SER A 128 9.01 -4.82 -6.34
N SER A 129 8.19 -5.34 -7.25
CA SER A 129 8.12 -6.78 -7.51
C SER A 129 9.43 -7.24 -8.14
N TYR A 130 9.88 -8.46 -7.85
CA TYR A 130 11.10 -8.99 -8.43
C TYR A 130 11.02 -10.46 -8.85
N PHE A 131 11.76 -10.80 -9.91
CA PHE A 131 12.20 -12.17 -10.20
C PHE A 131 13.66 -12.31 -9.80
N ARG A 132 14.07 -13.49 -9.34
CA ARG A 132 15.49 -13.80 -9.11
C ARG A 132 15.84 -15.16 -9.68
N ASP A 133 17.13 -15.35 -9.96
CA ASP A 133 17.70 -16.64 -10.40
C ASP A 133 16.99 -17.23 -11.64
N VAL A 134 16.61 -16.36 -12.57
CA VAL A 134 15.98 -16.76 -13.84
C VAL A 134 16.97 -17.61 -14.64
N LYS A 135 16.55 -18.83 -14.98
CA LYS A 135 17.31 -19.78 -15.79
C LYS A 135 16.48 -20.21 -16.99
N VAL A 136 17.15 -20.54 -18.09
CA VAL A 136 16.53 -21.16 -19.26
C VAL A 136 16.85 -22.65 -19.28
N LEU A 137 15.89 -23.47 -19.68
CA LEU A 137 16.11 -24.90 -19.86
C LEU A 137 16.60 -25.15 -21.29
N ASP A 138 17.67 -25.92 -21.43
CA ASP A 138 18.14 -26.41 -22.73
C ASP A 138 17.32 -27.63 -23.21
N ARG A 139 17.69 -28.20 -24.37
CA ARG A 139 17.01 -29.37 -24.95
C ARG A 139 17.11 -30.64 -24.08
N ASN A 140 18.06 -30.67 -23.15
CA ASN A 140 18.27 -31.77 -22.21
C ASN A 140 17.61 -31.49 -20.85
N TYR A 141 16.80 -30.43 -20.75
CA TYR A 141 16.17 -29.96 -19.52
C TYR A 141 17.16 -29.48 -18.44
N GLU A 142 18.40 -29.13 -18.83
CA GLU A 142 19.34 -28.53 -17.90
C GLU A 142 19.11 -27.02 -17.79
N ALA A 143 19.08 -26.52 -16.55
CA ALA A 143 18.93 -25.09 -16.28
C ALA A 143 20.25 -24.36 -16.51
N LYS A 144 20.31 -23.53 -17.54
CA LYS A 144 21.42 -22.64 -17.85
C LYS A 144 21.12 -21.21 -17.40
N VAL A 145 22.15 -20.54 -16.87
CA VAL A 145 22.07 -19.12 -16.50
C VAL A 145 21.99 -18.30 -17.78
N VAL A 146 21.13 -17.28 -17.79
CA VAL A 146 21.01 -16.37 -18.93
C VAL A 146 22.11 -15.32 -18.84
N GLU A 147 23.08 -15.37 -19.75
CA GLU A 147 24.24 -14.46 -19.74
C GLU A 147 23.91 -13.07 -20.32
N THR A 148 22.88 -12.94 -21.16
CA THR A 148 22.47 -11.66 -21.75
C THR A 148 20.96 -11.53 -21.74
N VAL A 149 20.46 -10.54 -21.00
CA VAL A 149 19.02 -10.21 -20.95
C VAL A 149 18.81 -8.83 -21.54
N LEU A 150 17.95 -8.75 -22.54
CA LEU A 150 17.45 -7.49 -23.07
C LEU A 150 16.13 -7.14 -22.39
N THR A 151 16.01 -5.89 -21.96
CA THR A 151 14.81 -5.38 -21.31
C THR A 151 14.04 -4.49 -22.27
N THR A 152 12.71 -4.54 -22.17
CA THR A 152 11.83 -3.66 -22.93
C THR A 152 10.62 -3.36 -22.06
N THR A 153 10.25 -2.09 -22.00
CA THR A 153 9.02 -1.62 -21.39
C THR A 153 8.15 -1.01 -22.47
N THR A 154 6.87 -1.35 -22.49
CA THR A 154 5.91 -0.85 -23.48
C THR A 154 5.34 0.53 -23.11
N ASN A 155 5.42 0.91 -21.82
CA ASN A 155 5.08 2.26 -21.34
C ASN A 155 5.98 2.59 -20.14
N ALA A 156 7.06 3.33 -20.40
CA ALA A 156 8.06 3.66 -19.40
C ALA A 156 7.54 4.64 -18.32
N ASP A 157 6.49 5.40 -18.61
CA ASP A 157 5.86 6.32 -17.65
C ASP A 157 5.03 5.58 -16.60
N CYS A 158 4.54 4.38 -16.93
CA CYS A 158 3.68 3.58 -16.06
C CYS A 158 4.39 2.46 -15.33
N TYR A 159 5.48 1.92 -15.90
CA TYR A 159 6.26 0.87 -15.26
C TYR A 159 7.70 0.86 -15.76
N GLY A 160 8.60 0.65 -14.82
CA GLY A 160 10.03 0.53 -15.07
C GLY A 160 10.49 -0.91 -14.90
N LEU A 161 11.65 -1.21 -15.47
CA LEU A 161 12.36 -2.46 -15.24
C LEU A 161 13.83 -2.17 -14.95
N LYS A 162 14.37 -2.79 -13.90
CA LYS A 162 15.78 -2.66 -13.49
C LYS A 162 16.38 -4.05 -13.29
N ILE A 163 17.62 -4.25 -13.75
CA ILE A 163 18.39 -5.46 -13.51
C ILE A 163 19.51 -5.13 -12.54
N ASP A 164 19.69 -5.95 -11.51
CA ASP A 164 20.83 -5.90 -10.59
C ASP A 164 21.30 -7.32 -10.24
N GLY A 165 22.42 -7.75 -10.82
CA GLY A 165 22.89 -9.13 -10.72
C GLY A 165 21.89 -10.13 -11.32
N THR A 166 21.40 -11.07 -10.50
CA THR A 166 20.38 -12.07 -10.90
C THR A 166 18.94 -11.61 -10.63
N PHE A 167 18.75 -10.38 -10.15
CA PHE A 167 17.43 -9.83 -9.85
C PHE A 167 16.88 -8.95 -10.97
N PHE A 168 15.61 -9.15 -11.29
CA PHE A 168 14.82 -8.36 -12.22
C PHE A 168 13.72 -7.66 -11.45
N TYR A 169 13.82 -6.35 -11.28
CA TYR A 169 12.82 -5.54 -10.60
C TYR A 169 11.87 -4.91 -11.59
N CYS A 170 10.61 -4.87 -11.20
CA CYS A 170 9.53 -4.26 -11.95
C CYS A 170 8.56 -3.59 -10.98
N GLY A 171 8.17 -2.37 -11.31
CA GLY A 171 7.62 -1.40 -10.37
C GLY A 171 7.00 -0.25 -11.15
N GLY A 172 6.11 0.49 -10.51
CA GLY A 172 5.39 1.58 -11.13
C GLY A 172 4.25 2.06 -10.25
N PRO A 173 3.73 3.27 -10.52
CA PRO A 173 2.73 3.94 -9.67
C PRO A 173 1.41 3.17 -9.53
N GLY A 174 1.14 2.15 -10.35
CA GLY A 174 -0.10 1.37 -10.28
C GLY A 174 -1.19 1.98 -11.16
N VAL A 175 -2.42 2.06 -10.66
CA VAL A 175 -3.53 2.75 -11.33
C VAL A 175 -3.43 4.25 -11.03
N SER A 176 -3.43 5.09 -12.05
CA SER A 176 -3.36 6.55 -11.95
C SER A 176 -4.10 7.21 -13.12
N GLY A 177 -4.17 8.54 -13.16
CA GLY A 177 -4.76 9.28 -14.29
C GLY A 177 -4.09 9.02 -15.66
N ILE A 178 -2.89 8.42 -15.67
CA ILE A 178 -2.11 8.11 -16.88
C ILE A 178 -1.99 6.58 -17.08
N CYS A 179 -2.17 5.78 -16.02
CA CYS A 179 -1.90 4.34 -16.02
C CYS A 179 -3.13 3.53 -15.61
N GLN A 180 -3.54 2.55 -16.41
CA GLN A 180 -4.70 1.70 -16.11
C GLN A 180 -4.35 0.49 -15.22
N GLY A 181 -3.29 0.60 -14.41
CA GLY A 181 -2.71 -0.51 -13.66
C GLY A 181 -1.73 -1.32 -14.50
N TRP A 182 -0.90 -2.11 -13.84
CA TRP A 182 0.12 -2.92 -14.49
C TRP A 182 0.44 -4.16 -13.63
N ILE A 183 0.83 -5.24 -14.30
CA ILE A 183 1.32 -6.47 -13.67
C ILE A 183 2.68 -6.75 -14.28
N CYS A 184 3.63 -7.10 -13.43
CA CYS A 184 4.94 -7.49 -13.88
C CYS A 184 4.92 -8.91 -14.48
N PHE A 185 5.23 -9.01 -15.76
CA PHE A 185 5.37 -10.30 -16.45
C PHE A 185 6.78 -10.45 -17.02
N LEU A 186 7.36 -11.63 -16.83
CA LEU A 186 8.55 -12.04 -17.56
C LEU A 186 8.11 -12.87 -18.77
N ALA A 187 8.20 -12.27 -19.96
CA ALA A 187 7.92 -12.96 -21.22
C ALA A 187 9.23 -13.26 -21.95
N TRP A 188 9.39 -14.50 -22.43
CA TRP A 188 10.54 -14.91 -23.23
C TRP A 188 10.10 -15.13 -24.69
N LYS A 189 10.88 -14.60 -25.64
CA LYS A 189 10.71 -14.84 -27.06
C LYS A 189 11.86 -15.71 -27.57
N ALA A 190 11.55 -16.97 -27.90
CA ALA A 190 12.48 -17.82 -28.62
C ALA A 190 12.84 -17.16 -29.96
N ARG A 191 14.12 -16.97 -30.25
CA ARG A 191 14.55 -16.86 -31.65
C ARG A 191 14.58 -18.28 -32.21
N SER A 192 13.73 -18.55 -33.19
CA SER A 192 13.78 -19.75 -34.02
C SER A 192 15.04 -19.76 -34.88
#